data_AF-A0A8J7Y0T9-F1
#
_entry.id   AF-A0A8J7Y0T9-F1
#
_cell.length_a   1.000
_cell.length_b   1.000
_cell.length_c   1.000
_cell.angle_alpha   90.00
_cell.angle_beta   90.00
_cell.angle_gamma   90.00
#
_symmetry.space_group_name_H-M   'P 1'
#
loop_
_entity.id
_entity.type
_entity.pdbx_description
1 polymer ?
#
loop_
_entity_poly.entity_id
_entity_poly.type
_entity_poly.pdbx_seq_one_letter_code
_entity_poly.pdbx_strand_id
1 'polypeptide(L)'
;MKEKLVPFEHQRFECVQCGECCRSRNVPVTMEDIKRLSGHGDPKEFLIIFDERKLVLERREWDSGCVFLDDTRCTVQEVKPLVCQLYPVCVSDKPLLEDGEPVRLKDGVDMYVYVDSSCKGVGCGNQMDLEGVREKVFLLRNEMFATDLGALVGWYIENEEDY
;
A
#
# COMPACT_ATOMS: atom_id res chain seq x y z
N MET A 1 14.42 -4.47 7.56
CA MET A 1 15.08 -4.66 6.25
C MET A 1 15.54 -3.30 5.76
N LYS A 2 16.77 -3.17 5.25
CA LYS A 2 17.22 -1.91 4.67
C LYS A 2 16.80 -1.89 3.20
N GLU A 3 15.97 -0.92 2.83
CA GLU A 3 15.48 -0.76 1.45
C GLU A 3 16.66 -0.60 0.48
N LYS A 4 16.52 -1.22 -0.69
CA LYS A 4 17.50 -1.10 -1.78
C LYS A 4 16.77 -0.81 -3.09
N LEU A 5 16.68 0.46 -3.43
CA LEU A 5 15.98 0.93 -4.62
C LEU A 5 16.82 0.69 -5.88
N VAL A 6 16.16 0.19 -6.92
CA VAL A 6 16.66 0.13 -8.30
C VAL A 6 15.61 0.74 -9.24
N PRO A 7 15.98 1.26 -10.43
CA PRO A 7 15.01 1.71 -11.41
C PRO A 7 14.00 0.61 -11.78
N PHE A 8 12.74 1.00 -11.98
CA PHE A 8 11.74 0.09 -12.52
C PHE A 8 12.03 -0.17 -14.01
N GLU A 9 12.27 -1.42 -14.35
CA GLU A 9 12.57 -1.84 -15.71
C GLU A 9 11.79 -3.14 -16.03
N HIS A 10 12.43 -4.30 -15.87
CA HIS A 10 11.91 -5.61 -16.27
C HIS A 10 11.80 -6.57 -15.08
N GLN A 11 11.74 -6.04 -13.86
CA GLN A 11 11.71 -6.90 -12.67
C GLN A 11 10.42 -7.72 -12.62
N ARG A 12 10.55 -8.98 -12.22
CA ARG A 12 9.42 -9.86 -11.88
C ARG A 12 9.09 -9.72 -10.40
N PHE A 13 7.83 -9.89 -10.04
CA PHE A 13 7.44 -9.90 -8.64
C PHE A 13 6.24 -10.79 -8.37
N GLU A 14 6.31 -11.49 -7.24
CA GLU A 14 5.16 -12.10 -6.57
C GLU A 14 5.39 -12.06 -5.06
N CYS A 15 4.34 -11.74 -4.31
CA CYS A 15 4.41 -11.77 -2.85
C CYS A 15 4.49 -13.21 -2.37
N VAL A 16 5.67 -13.63 -1.91
CA VAL A 16 5.91 -14.98 -1.36
C VAL A 16 5.44 -15.15 0.09
N GLN A 17 4.59 -14.25 0.59
CA GLN A 17 4.06 -14.26 1.97
C GLN A 17 5.12 -14.50 3.06
N CYS A 18 6.27 -13.81 2.96
CA CYS A 18 7.34 -13.91 3.95
C CYS A 18 7.07 -13.12 5.25
N GLY A 19 6.04 -12.27 5.26
CA GLY A 19 5.65 -11.46 6.42
C GLY A 19 6.63 -10.33 6.80
N GLU A 20 7.69 -10.07 6.04
CA GLU A 20 8.69 -9.04 6.39
C GLU A 20 8.13 -7.62 6.22
N CYS A 21 7.52 -7.32 5.07
CA CYS A 21 6.91 -6.01 4.84
C CYS A 21 5.72 -5.75 5.77
N CYS A 22 4.96 -6.80 6.12
CA CYS A 22 3.87 -6.75 7.09
C CYS A 22 4.35 -6.39 8.50
N ARG A 23 5.61 -6.63 8.84
CA ARG A 23 6.21 -6.28 10.15
C ARG A 23 6.99 -4.97 10.13
N SER A 24 7.36 -4.45 8.97
CA SER A 24 8.32 -3.35 8.87
C SER A 24 7.76 -2.05 8.30
N ARG A 25 6.50 -2.02 7.86
CA ARG A 25 5.90 -0.85 7.19
C ARG A 25 4.61 -0.42 7.89
N ASN A 26 4.42 0.89 8.04
CA ASN A 26 3.12 1.45 8.33
C ASN A 26 2.36 1.55 7.01
N VAL A 27 1.15 0.99 6.95
CA VAL A 27 0.37 0.89 5.70
C VAL A 27 -0.73 1.93 5.74
N PRO A 28 -0.58 3.11 5.09
CA PRO A 28 -1.70 4.00 4.92
C PRO A 28 -2.73 3.35 3.99
N VAL A 29 -4.00 3.62 4.28
CA VAL A 29 -5.15 3.09 3.55
C VAL A 29 -5.90 4.23 2.89
N THR A 30 -6.56 3.95 1.78
CA THR A 30 -7.57 4.85 1.20
C THR A 30 -8.95 4.53 1.74
N MET A 31 -9.93 5.41 1.51
CA MET A 31 -11.34 5.11 1.83
C MET A 31 -11.84 3.87 1.07
N GLU A 32 -11.36 3.63 -0.14
CA GLU A 32 -11.74 2.44 -0.91
C GLU A 32 -11.05 1.18 -0.36
N ASP A 33 -9.83 1.29 0.17
CA ASP A 33 -9.22 0.20 0.96
C ASP A 33 -10.06 -0.12 2.20
N ILE A 34 -10.53 0.90 2.92
CA ILE A 34 -11.34 0.73 4.15
C ILE A 34 -12.64 0.01 3.83
N LYS A 35 -13.36 0.42 2.77
CA LYS A 35 -14.60 -0.23 2.32
C LYS A 35 -14.39 -1.69 1.92
N ARG A 36 -13.26 -2.03 1.30
CA ARG A 36 -12.93 -3.43 0.99
C ARG A 36 -12.61 -4.24 2.25
N LEU A 37 -11.86 -3.64 3.18
CA LEU A 37 -11.42 -4.30 4.40
C LEU A 37 -12.51 -4.43 5.45
N SER A 38 -13.59 -3.65 5.40
CA SER A 38 -14.72 -3.77 6.34
C SER A 38 -15.42 -5.14 6.25
N GLY A 39 -15.26 -5.88 5.15
CA GLY A 39 -15.68 -7.29 5.07
C GLY A 39 -14.84 -8.25 5.92
N HIS A 40 -13.76 -7.78 6.53
CA HIS A 40 -12.81 -8.57 7.33
C HIS A 40 -12.67 -8.08 8.79
N GLY A 41 -13.51 -7.13 9.23
CA GLY A 41 -13.54 -6.58 10.58
C GLY A 41 -14.17 -5.18 10.61
N ASP A 42 -14.49 -4.65 11.79
CA ASP A 42 -14.87 -3.24 11.90
C ASP A 42 -13.61 -2.37 11.69
N PRO A 43 -13.63 -1.33 10.83
CA PRO A 43 -12.48 -0.44 10.66
C PRO A 43 -11.88 0.14 11.94
N LYS A 44 -12.66 0.29 13.02
CA LYS A 44 -12.15 0.72 14.33
C LYS A 44 -11.22 -0.31 14.99
N GLU A 45 -11.32 -1.58 14.60
CA GLU A 45 -10.50 -2.68 15.13
C GLU A 45 -9.17 -2.84 14.40
N PHE A 46 -8.99 -2.20 13.24
CA PHE A 46 -7.79 -2.37 12.42
C PHE A 46 -7.15 -1.07 11.94
N LEU A 47 -7.70 0.10 12.26
CA LEU A 47 -7.15 1.41 11.89
C LEU A 47 -6.69 2.21 13.09
N ILE A 48 -5.57 2.90 12.91
CA ILE A 48 -5.08 3.95 13.82
C ILE A 48 -4.82 5.24 13.07
N ILE A 49 -4.86 6.36 13.79
CA ILE A 49 -4.47 7.67 13.28
C ILE A 49 -2.95 7.82 13.42
N PHE A 50 -2.28 8.06 12.31
CA PHE A 50 -0.85 8.34 12.21
C PHE A 50 -0.62 9.78 11.77
N ASP A 51 0.34 10.46 12.41
CA ASP A 51 0.72 11.85 12.10
C ASP A 51 -0.48 12.81 12.06
N GLU A 52 -1.41 12.62 13.02
CA GLU A 52 -2.64 13.39 13.25
C GLU A 52 -3.65 13.48 12.09
N ARG A 53 -3.36 12.86 10.94
CA ARG A 53 -4.16 13.04 9.72
C ARG A 53 -4.39 11.78 8.90
N LYS A 54 -3.49 10.79 8.98
CA LYS A 54 -3.52 9.63 8.09
C LYS A 54 -4.06 8.41 8.81
N LEU A 55 -5.00 7.72 8.18
CA LEU A 55 -5.42 6.41 8.64
C LEU A 55 -4.42 5.37 8.13
N VAL A 56 -3.90 4.56 9.04
CA VAL A 56 -3.00 3.44 8.73
C VAL A 56 -3.51 2.17 9.37
N LEU A 57 -3.16 1.02 8.79
CA LEU A 57 -3.41 -0.27 9.44
C LEU A 57 -2.66 -0.35 10.77
N GLU A 58 -3.36 -0.82 11.79
CA GLU A 58 -2.79 -1.07 13.10
C GLU A 58 -1.66 -2.11 13.03
N ARG A 59 -0.68 -1.93 13.91
CA ARG A 59 0.41 -2.87 14.14
C ARG A 59 0.34 -3.39 15.56
N ARG A 60 0.40 -4.71 15.70
CA ARG A 60 0.29 -5.41 16.97
C ARG A 60 1.49 -5.12 17.86
N GLU A 61 1.23 -4.98 19.15
CA GLU A 61 2.27 -4.61 20.11
C GLU A 61 3.35 -5.70 20.28
N TRP A 62 2.98 -6.98 20.22
CA TRP A 62 3.88 -8.08 20.59
C TRP A 62 4.90 -8.49 19.52
N ASP A 63 4.61 -8.26 18.23
CA ASP A 63 5.51 -8.61 17.12
C ASP A 63 5.64 -7.51 16.06
N SER A 64 5.00 -6.36 16.28
CA SER A 64 4.94 -5.24 15.34
C SER A 64 4.37 -5.60 13.96
N GLY A 65 3.70 -6.76 13.84
CA GLY A 65 3.03 -7.21 12.63
C GLY A 65 1.77 -6.40 12.36
N CYS A 66 1.45 -6.16 11.10
CA CYS A 66 0.15 -5.68 10.67
C CYS A 66 -0.97 -6.54 11.28
N VAL A 67 -2.06 -5.93 11.74
CA VAL A 67 -3.22 -6.60 12.32
C VAL A 67 -3.70 -7.82 11.51
N PHE A 68 -3.64 -7.78 10.18
CA PHE A 68 -4.03 -8.87 9.29
C PHE A 68 -2.97 -9.97 9.05
N LEU A 69 -1.83 -9.95 9.74
CA LEU A 69 -0.74 -10.93 9.55
C LEU A 69 -0.93 -12.19 10.42
N ASP A 70 -1.15 -13.35 9.84
CA ASP A 70 -1.18 -14.63 10.55
C ASP A 70 0.12 -15.42 10.28
N ASP A 71 0.98 -15.55 11.30
CA ASP A 71 2.36 -15.99 11.18
C ASP A 71 3.13 -15.23 10.08
N THR A 72 3.23 -15.75 8.85
CA THR A 72 3.82 -15.04 7.70
C THR A 72 2.79 -14.64 6.64
N ARG A 73 1.56 -15.12 6.75
CA ARG A 73 0.51 -15.00 5.75
C ARG A 73 -0.32 -13.74 5.96
N CYS A 74 -0.56 -13.01 4.88
CA CYS A 74 -1.53 -11.92 4.89
C CYS A 74 -2.94 -12.53 4.76
N THR A 75 -3.78 -12.35 5.77
CA THR A 75 -5.16 -12.90 5.77
C THR A 75 -6.08 -12.19 4.78
N VAL A 76 -5.77 -10.93 4.43
CA VAL A 76 -6.51 -10.10 3.47
C VAL A 76 -5.80 -9.99 2.12
N GLN A 77 -5.03 -11.00 1.72
CA GLN A 77 -4.18 -10.94 0.51
C GLN A 77 -4.94 -10.53 -0.77
N GLU A 78 -6.16 -11.03 -0.96
CA GLU A 78 -7.01 -10.77 -2.12
C GLU A 78 -7.56 -9.34 -2.17
N VAL A 79 -7.78 -8.72 -1.00
CA VAL A 79 -8.37 -7.38 -0.86
C VAL A 79 -7.39 -6.37 -0.26
N LYS A 80 -6.10 -6.67 -0.29
CA LYS A 80 -5.05 -5.89 0.38
C LYS A 80 -5.05 -4.42 -0.09
N PRO A 81 -4.65 -3.48 0.78
CA PRO A 81 -4.63 -2.05 0.45
C PRO A 81 -3.82 -1.73 -0.81
N LEU A 82 -4.14 -0.62 -1.49
CA LEU A 82 -3.42 -0.17 -2.69
C LEU A 82 -1.90 -0.11 -2.50
N VAL A 83 -1.44 0.38 -1.33
CA VAL A 83 0.00 0.42 -0.98
C VAL A 83 0.60 -0.99 -0.92
N CYS A 84 -0.12 -1.96 -0.36
CA CYS A 84 0.31 -3.37 -0.31
C CYS A 84 0.22 -4.06 -1.68
N GLN A 85 -0.63 -3.59 -2.58
CA GLN A 85 -0.69 -4.04 -3.97
C GLN A 85 0.47 -3.49 -4.81
N LEU A 86 0.93 -2.28 -4.50
CA LEU A 86 2.07 -1.66 -5.17
C LEU A 86 3.40 -2.22 -4.70
N TYR A 87 3.54 -2.61 -3.43
CA TYR A 87 4.78 -3.18 -2.93
C TYR A 87 5.24 -4.38 -3.79
N PRO A 88 6.50 -4.39 -4.30
CA PRO A 88 7.70 -3.68 -3.84
C PRO A 88 8.02 -2.40 -4.63
N VAL A 89 7.06 -1.85 -5.37
CA VAL A 89 7.23 -0.59 -6.09
C VAL A 89 7.25 0.58 -5.10
N CYS A 90 8.23 1.46 -5.27
CA CYS A 90 8.37 2.72 -4.57
C CYS A 90 8.26 3.86 -5.58
N VAL A 91 7.56 4.94 -5.22
CA VAL A 91 7.38 6.10 -6.10
C VAL A 91 7.81 7.39 -5.43
N SER A 92 8.32 8.32 -6.23
CA SER A 92 8.72 9.66 -5.78
C SER A 92 8.36 10.71 -6.82
N ASP A 93 8.10 11.93 -6.36
CA ASP A 93 7.91 13.12 -7.20
C ASP A 93 9.25 13.67 -7.73
N LYS A 94 10.38 13.16 -7.21
CA LYS A 94 11.74 13.59 -7.56
C LYS A 94 12.64 12.38 -7.80
N PRO A 95 13.70 12.52 -8.59
CA PRO A 95 14.64 11.42 -8.78
C PRO A 95 15.36 11.12 -7.46
N LEU A 96 15.29 9.86 -7.04
CA LEU A 96 16.04 9.31 -5.91
C LEU A 96 17.38 8.66 -6.34
N LEU A 97 17.56 8.42 -7.64
CA LEU A 97 18.76 7.86 -8.27
C LEU A 97 19.19 8.78 -9.42
N GLU A 98 20.50 8.86 -9.68
CA GLU A 98 21.07 9.80 -10.68
C GLU A 98 20.50 9.57 -12.10
N ASP A 99 20.27 8.31 -12.49
CA ASP A 99 19.80 7.93 -13.83
C ASP A 99 18.29 7.63 -13.89
N GLY A 100 17.50 8.19 -12.96
CA GLY A 100 16.06 7.94 -12.95
C GLY A 100 15.33 8.69 -14.07
N GLU A 101 14.70 7.96 -14.99
CA GLU A 101 13.73 8.56 -15.93
C GLU A 101 12.32 8.57 -15.32
N PRO A 102 11.57 9.68 -15.42
CA PRO A 102 10.21 9.72 -14.93
C PRO A 102 9.25 8.98 -15.87
N VAL A 103 8.19 8.42 -15.29
CA VAL A 103 7.01 7.96 -16.01
C VAL A 103 5.90 9.00 -15.89
N ARG A 104 5.26 9.32 -17.01
CA ARG A 104 4.13 10.24 -17.06
C ARG A 104 2.85 9.52 -16.60
N LEU A 105 2.09 10.04 -15.66
CA LEU A 105 0.78 9.51 -15.25
C LEU A 105 -0.35 10.01 -16.16
N LYS A 106 -1.56 9.46 -16.00
CA LYS A 106 -2.76 9.79 -16.80
C LYS A 106 -3.19 11.26 -16.65
N ASP A 107 -2.92 11.90 -15.51
CA ASP A 107 -3.18 13.33 -15.24
C ASP A 107 -2.07 14.27 -15.73
N GLY A 108 -1.05 13.72 -16.40
CA GLY A 108 0.06 14.51 -16.91
C GLY A 108 1.18 14.76 -15.90
N VAL A 109 1.12 14.20 -14.67
CA VAL A 109 2.20 14.36 -13.68
C VAL A 109 3.33 13.34 -13.91
N ASP A 110 4.57 13.81 -13.84
CA ASP A 110 5.76 12.95 -13.87
C ASP A 110 6.05 12.35 -12.49
N MET A 111 6.31 11.05 -12.44
CA MET A 111 6.69 10.31 -11.23
C MET A 111 7.88 9.42 -11.50
N TYR A 112 8.76 9.26 -10.53
CA TYR A 112 9.88 8.33 -10.59
C TYR A 112 9.48 7.02 -9.92
N VAL A 113 9.70 5.91 -10.61
CA VAL A 113 9.26 4.57 -10.17
C VAL A 113 10.49 3.70 -9.95
N TYR A 114 10.54 3.11 -8.77
CA TYR A 114 11.63 2.26 -8.30
C TYR A 114 11.09 0.93 -7.81
N VAL A 115 11.97 -0.05 -7.68
CA VAL A 115 11.69 -1.34 -7.06
C VAL A 115 12.60 -1.52 -5.86
N ASP A 116 12.02 -1.84 -4.71
CA ASP A 116 12.78 -2.29 -3.55
C ASP A 116 13.30 -3.72 -3.78
N SER A 117 14.49 -3.81 -4.37
CA SER A 117 15.18 -5.07 -4.69
C SER A 117 15.57 -5.89 -3.47
N SER A 118 15.41 -5.37 -2.25
CA SER A 118 15.62 -6.13 -1.02
C SER A 118 14.46 -7.08 -0.68
N CYS A 119 13.29 -6.87 -1.28
CA CYS A 119 12.12 -7.73 -1.10
C CYS A 119 12.36 -9.15 -1.63
N LYS A 120 12.08 -10.17 -0.80
CA LYS A 120 12.22 -11.60 -1.15
C LYS A 120 11.35 -12.06 -2.31
N GLY A 121 10.28 -11.33 -2.63
CA GLY A 121 9.41 -11.62 -3.77
C GLY A 121 9.93 -11.12 -5.11
N VAL A 122 10.94 -10.25 -5.13
CA VAL A 122 11.53 -9.75 -6.38
C VAL A 122 12.26 -10.88 -7.08
N GLY A 123 12.01 -11.04 -8.38
CA GLY A 123 12.50 -12.14 -9.21
C GLY A 123 11.56 -13.36 -9.26
N CYS A 124 10.55 -13.41 -8.39
CA CYS A 124 9.49 -14.43 -8.41
C CYS A 124 8.32 -13.99 -9.31
N GLY A 125 7.45 -14.93 -9.69
CA GLY A 125 6.23 -14.65 -10.44
C GLY A 125 6.45 -14.06 -11.84
N ASN A 126 5.47 -13.27 -12.27
CA ASN A 126 5.43 -12.64 -13.59
C ASN A 126 6.16 -11.29 -13.62
N GLN A 127 6.48 -10.82 -14.82
CA GLN A 127 6.98 -9.47 -15.02
C GLN A 127 5.97 -8.44 -14.51
N MET A 128 6.44 -7.44 -13.79
CA MET A 128 5.57 -6.36 -13.31
C MET A 128 5.05 -5.54 -14.48
N ASP A 129 3.76 -5.26 -14.44
CA ASP A 129 3.08 -4.44 -15.44
C ASP A 129 3.21 -2.96 -15.09
N LEU A 130 3.98 -2.22 -15.91
CA LEU A 130 4.18 -0.79 -15.71
C LEU A 130 2.87 0.00 -15.83
N GLU A 131 1.93 -0.41 -16.69
CA GLU A 131 0.68 0.33 -16.87
C GLU A 131 -0.22 0.16 -15.64
N GLY A 132 -0.37 -1.07 -15.14
CA GLY A 132 -1.06 -1.33 -13.88
C GLY A 132 -0.40 -0.65 -12.68
N VAL A 133 0.94 -0.50 -12.67
CA VAL A 133 1.64 0.32 -11.67
C VAL A 133 1.28 1.79 -11.79
N ARG A 134 1.32 2.38 -13.00
CA ARG A 134 0.94 3.78 -13.24
C ARG A 134 -0.50 4.06 -12.80
N GLU A 135 -1.41 3.15 -13.10
CA GLU A 135 -2.81 3.24 -12.68
C GLU A 135 -2.96 3.23 -11.16
N LYS A 136 -2.34 2.29 -10.46
CA LYS A 136 -2.38 2.24 -8.99
C LYS A 136 -1.72 3.44 -8.34
N VAL A 137 -0.63 3.95 -8.91
CA VAL A 137 0.02 5.18 -8.41
C VAL A 137 -0.89 6.39 -8.58
N PHE A 138 -1.57 6.50 -9.72
CA PHE A 138 -2.57 7.54 -9.96
C PHE A 138 -3.74 7.45 -8.95
N LEU A 139 -4.32 6.27 -8.76
CA LEU A 139 -5.40 6.05 -7.78
C LEU A 139 -4.94 6.40 -6.37
N LEU A 140 -3.79 5.84 -5.94
CA LEU A 140 -3.24 6.09 -4.62
C LEU A 140 -3.03 7.59 -4.36
N ARG A 141 -2.49 8.33 -5.34
CA ARG A 141 -2.29 9.77 -5.20
C ARG A 141 -3.62 10.52 -5.04
N ASN A 142 -4.63 10.19 -5.83
CA ASN A 142 -5.91 10.91 -5.79
C ASN A 142 -6.73 10.58 -4.55
N GLU A 143 -6.75 9.30 -4.15
CA GLU A 143 -7.57 8.83 -3.04
C GLU A 143 -6.96 9.16 -1.68
N MET A 144 -5.62 9.12 -1.56
CA MET A 144 -4.97 9.27 -0.26
C MET A 144 -5.00 10.71 0.28
N PHE A 145 -5.21 11.72 -0.57
CA PHE A 145 -5.49 13.08 -0.09
C PHE A 145 -6.88 13.22 0.53
N ALA A 146 -7.85 12.42 0.07
CA ALA A 146 -9.24 12.49 0.52
C ALA A 146 -9.53 11.58 1.73
N THR A 147 -8.56 10.79 2.17
CA THR A 147 -8.76 9.84 3.26
C THR A 147 -8.35 10.49 4.59
N ASP A 148 -9.37 10.91 5.35
CA ASP A 148 -9.23 11.44 6.70
C ASP A 148 -10.31 10.91 7.65
N LEU A 149 -10.27 11.34 8.91
CA LEU A 149 -11.25 10.94 9.93
C LEU A 149 -12.67 11.42 9.59
N GLY A 150 -12.82 12.57 8.93
CA GLY A 150 -14.12 13.10 8.52
C GLY A 150 -14.79 12.21 7.47
N ALA A 151 -14.02 11.76 6.47
CA ALA A 151 -14.48 10.81 5.46
C ALA A 151 -14.88 9.47 6.10
N LEU A 152 -14.12 8.97 7.08
CA LEU A 152 -14.46 7.74 7.80
C LEU A 152 -15.75 7.88 8.61
N VAL A 153 -15.90 8.98 9.36
CA VAL A 153 -17.13 9.25 10.13
C VAL A 153 -18.33 9.40 9.21
N GLY A 154 -18.18 10.11 8.08
CA GLY A 154 -19.23 10.24 7.07
C GLY A 154 -19.67 8.88 6.54
N TRP A 155 -18.72 7.99 6.24
CA TRP A 155 -19.03 6.62 5.82
C TRP A 155 -19.81 5.85 6.90
N TYR A 156 -19.44 5.94 8.18
CA TYR A 156 -20.23 5.30 9.24
C TYR A 156 -21.67 5.83 9.32
N ILE A 157 -21.87 7.15 9.22
CA ILE A 157 -23.20 7.77 9.26
C ILE A 157 -24.06 7.29 8.08
N GLU A 158 -23.47 7.17 6.89
CA GLU A 158 -24.17 6.67 5.70
C GLU A 158 -24.54 5.18 5.80
N ASN A 159 -23.86 4.42 6.66
CA ASN A 159 -24.03 2.98 6.82
C ASN A 159 -24.58 2.61 8.22
N GLU A 160 -25.31 3.55 8.87
CA GLU A 160 -25.90 3.40 10.22
C GLU A 160 -26.99 2.31 10.34
N GLU A 161 -27.30 1.55 9.29
CA GLU A 161 -28.27 0.43 9.36
C GLU A 161 -27.65 -0.96 9.61
N ASP A 162 -26.33 -1.09 9.75
CA ASP A 162 -25.64 -2.39 9.90
C ASP A 162 -24.97 -2.65 11.28
N TYR A 163 -25.42 -1.98 12.35
CA TYR A 163 -24.98 -2.26 13.74
C TYR A 163 -26.14 -2.45 14.73
#